data_AF-A0A9D9C295-F1
#
_entry.id   AF-A0A9D9C295-F1
#
_cell.length_a   1.000
_cell.length_b   1.000
_cell.length_c   1.000
_cell.angle_alpha   90.00
_cell.angle_beta   90.00
_cell.angle_gamma   90.00
#
_symmetry.space_group_name_H-M   'P 1'
#
loop_
_entity.id
_entity.type
_entity.pdbx_description
1 polymer ?
#
loop_
_entity_poly.entity_id
_entity_poly.type
_entity_poly.pdbx_seq_one_letter_code
_entity_poly.pdbx_strand_id
1 'polypeptide(L)'
;MQTVKVSDEQIKRAGDLIEISGKALGCGVIRLDKDSCVRSKDESVKKVYTYDGTHTSEQGAECNGRLVARRVCEMICQLDN
;
A
#
# COMPACT_ATOMS: atom_id res chain seq x y z
N MET A 1 18.23 -4.74 -10.06
CA MET A 1 17.59 -3.68 -9.25
C MET A 1 18.39 -3.52 -7.97
N GLN A 2 18.82 -2.31 -7.63
CA GLN A 2 19.49 -2.03 -6.35
C GLN A 2 18.40 -1.73 -5.32
N THR A 3 18.36 -2.48 -4.22
CA THR A 3 17.38 -2.29 -3.13
C THR A 3 18.05 -1.66 -1.92
N VAL A 4 17.59 -0.49 -1.49
CA VAL A 4 17.87 0.03 -0.15
C VAL A 4 16.67 -0.34 0.73
N LYS A 5 16.88 -1.19 1.73
CA LYS A 5 15.86 -1.49 2.73
C LYS A 5 15.81 -0.35 3.73
N VAL A 6 14.64 0.27 3.87
CA VAL A 6 14.32 1.25 4.92
C VAL A 6 13.64 0.53 6.09
N SER A 7 13.68 1.12 7.28
CA SER A 7 13.01 0.51 8.44
C SER A 7 11.48 0.63 8.34
N ASP A 8 10.78 -0.28 9.01
CA ASP A 8 9.31 -0.24 9.10
C ASP A 8 8.81 1.10 9.68
N GLU A 9 9.56 1.69 10.62
CA GLU A 9 9.24 2.98 11.22
C GLU A 9 9.32 4.11 10.21
N GLN A 10 10.29 4.07 9.29
CA GLN A 10 10.42 5.06 8.23
C GLN A 10 9.28 4.93 7.21
N ILE A 11 8.89 3.70 6.85
CA ILE A 11 7.74 3.44 5.98
C ILE A 11 6.46 3.97 6.64
N LYS A 12 6.23 3.62 7.91
CA LYS A 12 5.09 4.10 8.68
C LYS A 12 5.05 5.63 8.74
N ARG A 13 6.18 6.26 9.04
CA ARG A 13 6.28 7.73 9.10
C ARG A 13 5.95 8.38 7.76
N ALA A 14 6.44 7.82 6.65
CA ALA A 14 6.09 8.31 5.32
C ALA A 14 4.59 8.18 5.04
N GLY A 15 3.99 7.02 5.35
CA GLY A 15 2.56 6.80 5.21
C GLY A 15 1.71 7.75 6.07
N ASP A 16 2.13 8.00 7.31
CA ASP A 16 1.43 8.94 8.21
C ASP A 16 1.50 10.38 7.68
N LEU A 17 2.63 10.81 7.12
CA LEU A 17 2.76 12.13 6.47
C LEU A 17 1.88 12.25 5.23
N ILE A 18 1.78 11.20 4.41
CA ILE A 18 0.89 11.16 3.23
C ILE A 18 -0.57 11.29 3.67
N GLU A 19 -0.98 10.58 4.73
CA GLU A 19 -2.35 10.63 5.26
C GLU A 19 -2.73 12.01 5.81
N ILE A 20 -1.84 12.61 6.61
CA ILE A 20 -2.01 13.97 7.12
C ILE A 20 -2.14 14.97 5.96
N SER A 21 -1.28 14.85 4.96
CA SER A 21 -1.29 15.75 3.80
C SER A 21 -2.56 15.58 2.96
N GLY A 22 -2.97 14.34 2.71
CA GLY A 22 -4.21 14.05 1.98
C GLY A 22 -5.43 14.62 2.70
N LYS A 23 -5.52 14.43 4.02
CA LYS A 23 -6.59 15.05 4.83
C LYS A 23 -6.59 16.57 4.73
N ALA A 24 -5.43 17.22 4.79
CA ALA A 24 -5.32 18.68 4.66
C ALA A 24 -5.73 19.19 3.27
N LEU A 25 -5.55 18.39 2.23
CA LEU A 25 -5.92 18.72 0.85
C LEU A 25 -7.33 18.27 0.44
N GLY A 26 -8.07 17.59 1.33
CA GLY A 26 -9.36 16.99 0.99
C GLY A 26 -9.25 15.78 0.04
N CYS A 27 -8.10 15.12 -0.02
CA CYS A 27 -7.87 13.93 -0.83
C CYS A 27 -8.04 12.65 -0.01
N GLY A 28 -8.76 11.67 -0.56
CA GLY A 28 -8.78 10.31 -0.01
C GLY A 28 -7.39 9.65 -0.11
N VAL A 29 -6.97 8.98 0.96
CA VAL A 29 -5.68 8.28 1.02
C VAL A 29 -5.91 6.80 1.28
N ILE A 30 -5.25 5.95 0.48
CA ILE A 30 -5.24 4.49 0.67
C ILE A 30 -3.90 4.10 1.26
N ARG A 31 -3.89 3.53 2.46
CA ARG A 31 -2.69 3.18 3.22
C ARG A 31 -2.21 1.78 2.86
N LEU A 32 -1.61 1.62 1.67
CA LEU A 32 -1.08 0.32 1.24
C LEU A 32 -0.05 -0.26 2.23
N ASP A 33 0.68 0.57 2.96
CA ASP A 33 1.58 0.10 4.02
C ASP A 33 0.85 -0.64 5.17
N LYS A 34 -0.46 -0.41 5.34
CA LYS A 34 -1.33 -1.03 6.36
C LYS A 34 -2.30 -2.05 5.76
N ASP A 35 -2.90 -1.71 4.62
CA ASP A 35 -4.04 -2.41 4.02
C ASP A 35 -3.63 -3.48 2.99
N SER A 36 -2.41 -3.40 2.46
CA SER A 36 -1.94 -4.29 1.39
C SER A 36 -1.91 -5.76 1.80
N CYS A 37 -2.18 -6.63 0.82
CA CYS A 37 -1.97 -8.07 0.93
C CYS A 37 -0.48 -8.46 0.79
N VAL A 38 0.34 -7.56 0.24
CA VAL A 38 1.79 -7.72 0.11
C VAL A 38 2.47 -7.14 1.34
N ARG A 39 2.95 -8.00 2.22
CA ARG A 39 3.63 -7.63 3.47
C ARG A 39 5.09 -8.01 3.42
N SER A 40 5.98 -7.02 3.50
CA SER A 40 7.43 -7.25 3.39
C SER A 40 7.97 -8.27 4.41
N LYS A 41 7.40 -8.35 5.61
CA LYS A 41 7.76 -9.36 6.62
C LYS A 41 7.50 -10.77 6.12
N ASP A 42 6.32 -11.01 5.56
CA ASP A 42 5.92 -12.33 5.07
C ASP A 42 6.69 -12.70 3.80
N GLU A 43 6.86 -11.72 2.91
CA GLU A 43 7.58 -11.84 1.64
C GLU A 43 9.09 -12.04 1.82
N SER A 44 9.65 -11.60 2.95
CA SER A 44 11.06 -11.86 3.29
C SER A 44 11.34 -13.32 3.61
N VAL A 45 10.33 -14.05 4.09
CA VAL A 45 10.41 -15.48 4.43
C VAL A 45 10.00 -16.33 3.24
N LYS A 46 8.85 -16.01 2.62
CA LYS A 46 8.34 -16.71 1.44
C LYS A 46 7.84 -15.70 0.43
N LYS A 47 8.54 -15.61 -0.70
CA LYS A 47 8.21 -14.70 -1.81
C LYS A 47 7.00 -15.25 -2.56
N VAL A 48 5.82 -14.69 -2.31
CA VAL A 48 4.56 -15.08 -2.97
C VAL A 48 4.11 -13.96 -3.90
N TYR A 49 4.15 -12.72 -3.42
CA TYR A 49 3.65 -11.53 -4.12
C TYR A 49 4.76 -10.55 -4.52
N THR A 50 6.01 -10.91 -4.31
CA THR A 50 7.19 -10.11 -4.69
C THR A 50 8.22 -10.95 -5.42
N TYR A 51 9.03 -10.33 -6.26
CA TYR A 51 10.17 -11.00 -6.89
C TYR A 51 11.35 -11.20 -5.92
N ASP A 52 11.56 -10.25 -5.01
CA ASP A 52 12.75 -10.17 -4.18
C ASP A 52 12.49 -9.79 -2.71
N GLY A 53 11.22 -9.76 -2.28
CA GLY A 53 10.81 -9.29 -0.96
C GLY A 53 10.45 -7.81 -0.90
N THR A 54 10.64 -7.05 -1.99
CA THR A 54 10.30 -5.63 -2.07
C THR A 54 9.50 -5.32 -3.33
N HIS A 55 9.99 -5.74 -4.50
CA HIS A 55 9.36 -5.43 -5.78
C HIS A 55 8.18 -6.36 -5.99
N THR A 56 6.98 -5.77 -6.05
CA THR A 56 5.73 -6.49 -6.25
C THR A 56 5.72 -7.24 -7.58
N SER A 57 5.35 -8.52 -7.56
CA SER A 57 5.16 -9.34 -8.77
C SER A 57 3.85 -9.03 -9.46
N GLU A 58 3.60 -9.60 -10.64
CA GLU A 58 2.33 -9.45 -11.36
C GLU A 58 1.14 -9.87 -10.49
N GLN A 59 1.27 -11.01 -9.79
CA GLN A 59 0.23 -11.51 -8.88
C GLN A 59 0.02 -10.57 -7.68
N GLY A 60 1.09 -10.02 -7.11
CA GLY A 60 1.00 -9.04 -6.04
C GLY A 60 0.34 -7.75 -6.50
N ALA A 61 0.64 -7.31 -7.73
CA ALA A 61 0.08 -6.11 -8.32
C ALA A 61 -1.42 -6.29 -8.60
N GLU A 62 -1.84 -7.46 -9.06
CA GLU A 62 -3.27 -7.80 -9.21
C GLU A 62 -3.99 -7.73 -7.86
N CYS A 63 -3.41 -8.32 -6.81
CA CYS A 63 -3.99 -8.31 -5.47
C CYS A 63 -4.13 -6.88 -4.92
N ASN A 64 -3.08 -6.07 -5.03
CA ASN A 64 -3.12 -4.66 -4.66
C ASN A 64 -4.13 -3.87 -5.49
N GLY A 65 -4.22 -4.14 -6.79
CA GLY A 65 -5.18 -3.50 -7.69
C GLY A 65 -6.63 -3.76 -7.28
N ARG A 66 -6.96 -5.01 -6.90
CA ARG A 66 -8.30 -5.36 -6.40
C ARG A 66 -8.64 -4.66 -5.08
N LEU A 67 -7.67 -4.50 -4.18
CA LEU A 67 -7.83 -3.72 -2.95
C LEU A 67 -8.08 -2.24 -3.27
N VAL A 68 -7.24 -1.63 -4.11
CA VAL A 68 -7.36 -0.22 -4.50
C VAL A 68 -8.71 0.06 -5.15
N ALA A 69 -9.13 -0.77 -6.10
CA ALA A 69 -10.42 -0.63 -6.76
C ALA A 69 -11.58 -0.62 -5.75
N ARG A 70 -11.56 -1.53 -4.78
CA ARG A 70 -12.59 -1.59 -3.73
C ARG A 70 -12.61 -0.33 -2.87
N ARG A 71 -11.45 0.15 -2.42
CA ARG A 71 -11.33 1.36 -1.60
C ARG A 71 -11.78 2.61 -2.36
N VAL A 72 -11.45 2.71 -3.65
CA VAL A 72 -11.91 3.81 -4.50
C VAL A 72 -13.43 3.76 -4.65
N CYS A 73 -14.03 2.59 -4.87
CA CYS A 73 -15.49 2.45 -4.89
C CYS A 73 -16.12 2.87 -3.56
N GLU A 74 -15.57 2.44 -2.41
CA GLU A 74 -16.04 2.86 -1.08
C GLU A 74 -16.01 4.39 -0.92
N MET A 75 -14.92 5.04 -1.35
CA MET A 75 -14.78 6.49 -1.25
C MET A 75 -15.76 7.24 -2.16
N ILE A 76 -15.98 6.75 -3.39
CA ILE A 76 -16.91 7.39 -4.33
C ILE A 76 -18.36 7.19 -3.87
N CYS A 77 -18.76 5.98 -3.49
CA CYS A 77 -20.12 5.70 -3.04
C CYS A 77 -20.48 6.40 -1.70
N GLN A 78 -19.49 6.83 -0.92
CA GLN A 78 -19.71 7.66 0.27
C GLN A 78 -19.94 9.15 -0.05
N LEU A 79 -19.63 9.62 -1.27
CA LEU A 79 -19.85 11.01 -1.70
C LEU A 79 -21.27 11.27 -2.22
N ASP A 80 -22.07 10.22 -2.43
CA ASP A 80 -23.44 10.29 -2.96
C ASP A 80 -24.53 10.30 -1.85
N ASN A 81 -24.15 10.36 -0.57
CA ASN A 81 -25.05 10.49 0.59
C ASN A 81 -24.82 11.81 1.33
#